data_AF-A0A368LNR4-F1
#
_entry.id   AF-A0A368LNR4-F1
#
_cell.length_a   1.000
_cell.length_b   1.000
_cell.length_c   1.000
_cell.angle_alpha   90.00
_cell.angle_beta   90.00
_cell.angle_gamma   90.00
#
_symmetry.space_group_name_H-M   'P 1'
#
loop_
_entity.id
_entity.type
_entity.pdbx_description
1 polymer ?
#
loop_
_entity_poly.entity_id
_entity_poly.type
_entity_poly.pdbx_seq_one_letter_code
_entity_poly.pdbx_strand_id
1 'polypeptide(L)'
;MDYLSSHKSILEKAVSNDLPDRINDESEIPVAIVRELVEDGFLKAIDASDMDGIEYMEPRITVAGREYLNHLNQRAYEGSPTGKAHRIVLRLLDWSGGIIAGLVIAWVGQNLL
;
A
#
# COMPACT_ATOMS: atom_id res chain seq x y z
N MET A 1 11.63 -13.92 4.76
CA MET A 1 10.37 -13.14 4.72
C MET A 1 10.69 -11.75 4.21
N ASP A 2 9.81 -11.15 3.42
CA ASP A 2 9.92 -9.73 3.08
C ASP A 2 9.37 -8.90 4.27
N TYR A 3 10.27 -8.30 5.01
CA TYR A 3 10.01 -7.56 6.25
C TYR A 3 9.00 -6.42 6.05
N LEU A 4 9.12 -5.69 4.93
CA LEU A 4 8.22 -4.58 4.60
C LEU A 4 6.79 -5.07 4.33
N SER A 5 6.65 -6.22 3.67
CA SER A 5 5.33 -6.83 3.43
C SER A 5 4.66 -7.27 4.74
N SER A 6 5.45 -7.73 5.71
CA SER A 6 4.94 -8.16 7.03
C SER A 6 4.50 -6.95 7.87
N HIS A 7 5.31 -5.89 7.89
CA HIS A 7 4.95 -4.59 8.48
C HIS A 7 3.62 -4.09 7.94
N LYS A 8 3.49 -4.05 6.61
CA LYS A 8 2.28 -3.62 5.93
C LYS A 8 1.06 -4.46 6.35
N SER A 9 1.17 -5.78 6.27
CA SER A 9 0.04 -6.68 6.58
C SER A 9 -0.47 -6.52 8.01
N ILE A 10 0.44 -6.39 8.99
CA ILE A 10 0.08 -6.20 10.40
C ILE A 10 -0.59 -4.83 10.60
N LEU A 11 -0.07 -3.77 9.99
CA LEU A 11 -0.67 -2.44 10.08
C LEU A 11 -2.05 -2.37 9.40
N GLU A 12 -2.27 -3.07 8.29
CA GLU A 12 -3.58 -3.17 7.63
C GLU A 12 -4.61 -3.90 8.52
N LYS A 13 -4.20 -4.98 9.19
CA LYS A 13 -5.02 -5.65 10.21
C LYS A 13 -5.35 -4.73 11.38
N ALA A 14 -4.38 -3.94 11.83
CA ALA A 14 -4.57 -2.98 12.92
C ALA A 14 -5.59 -1.88 12.56
N VAL A 15 -5.56 -1.38 11.32
CA VAL A 15 -6.56 -0.42 10.80
C VAL A 15 -7.95 -1.04 10.74
N SER A 16 -8.04 -2.30 10.33
CA SER A 16 -9.30 -3.03 10.19
C SER A 16 -9.84 -3.58 11.51
N ASN A 17 -9.12 -3.34 12.62
CA ASN A 17 -9.41 -3.90 13.94
C ASN A 17 -9.51 -5.45 13.92
N ASP A 18 -8.64 -6.07 13.12
CA ASP A 18 -8.52 -7.53 12.89
C ASP A 18 -7.22 -8.10 13.50
N LEU A 19 -6.55 -7.33 14.37
CA LEU A 19 -5.51 -7.88 15.21
C LEU A 19 -6.15 -8.62 16.39
N PRO A 20 -5.60 -9.77 16.80
CA PRO A 20 -6.04 -10.45 18.01
C PRO A 20 -5.71 -9.59 19.24
N ASP A 21 -6.51 -9.75 20.29
CA ASP A 21 -6.31 -9.03 21.55
C ASP A 21 -4.99 -9.38 22.25
N ARG A 22 -4.39 -10.52 21.89
CA ARG A 22 -3.13 -11.05 22.43
C ARG A 22 -2.25 -11.54 21.30
N ILE A 23 -0.98 -11.12 21.29
CA ILE A 23 0.05 -11.55 20.34
C ILE A 23 1.27 -12.06 21.11
N ASN A 24 1.65 -13.31 20.84
CA ASN A 24 2.79 -14.02 21.43
C ASN A 24 3.35 -15.03 20.41
N ASP A 25 4.31 -15.87 20.81
CA ASP A 25 4.92 -16.88 19.93
C ASP A 25 3.96 -17.96 19.42
N GLU A 26 2.79 -18.13 20.05
CA GLU A 26 1.74 -19.07 19.62
C GLU A 26 0.79 -18.44 18.60
N SER A 27 0.87 -17.12 18.41
CA SER A 27 0.02 -16.37 17.50
C SER A 27 0.46 -16.53 16.04
N GLU A 28 -0.48 -16.46 15.10
CA GLU A 28 -0.15 -16.44 13.66
C GLU A 28 0.68 -15.22 13.27
N ILE A 29 0.55 -14.12 14.03
CA ILE A 29 1.27 -12.88 13.81
C ILE A 29 2.66 -12.96 14.47
N PRO A 30 3.75 -12.73 13.74
CA PRO A 30 5.10 -12.76 14.30
C PRO A 30 5.30 -11.68 15.38
N VAL A 31 5.47 -12.10 16.63
CA VAL A 31 5.64 -11.19 17.78
C VAL A 31 6.86 -10.27 17.63
N ALA A 32 7.92 -10.75 16.97
CA ALA A 32 9.13 -9.96 16.71
C ALA A 32 8.84 -8.70 15.86
N ILE A 33 7.96 -8.83 14.85
CA ILE A 33 7.58 -7.70 13.99
C ILE A 33 6.68 -6.71 14.76
N VAL A 34 5.79 -7.24 15.61
CA VAL A 34 4.93 -6.41 16.45
C VAL A 34 5.76 -5.61 17.44
N ARG A 35 6.78 -6.23 18.06
CA ARG A 35 7.74 -5.54 18.94
C ARG A 35 8.38 -4.35 18.23
N GLU A 36 8.93 -4.55 17.04
CA GLU A 36 9.58 -3.47 16.29
C GLU A 36 8.59 -2.33 15.98
N LEU A 37 7.38 -2.66 15.54
CA LEU A 37 6.35 -1.65 15.28
C LEU A 37 5.92 -0.90 16.55
N VAL A 38 5.96 -1.54 17.72
CA VAL A 38 5.68 -0.91 19.02
C VAL A 38 6.85 -0.03 19.46
N GLU A 39 8.09 -0.52 19.35
CA GLU A 39 9.32 0.22 19.68
C GLU A 39 9.49 1.48 18.81
N ASP A 40 9.14 1.38 17.52
CA ASP A 40 9.14 2.50 16.58
C ASP A 40 7.93 3.44 16.75
N GLY A 41 6.96 3.08 17.60
CA GLY A 41 5.77 3.88 17.90
C GLY A 41 4.69 3.87 16.80
N PHE A 42 4.77 2.93 15.86
CA PHE A 42 3.74 2.72 14.82
C PHE A 42 2.52 1.95 15.36
N LEU A 43 2.75 1.07 16.33
CA LEU A 43 1.72 0.42 17.13
C LEU A 43 1.83 0.87 18.58
N LYS A 44 0.69 0.84 19.27
CA LYS A 44 0.60 0.94 20.72
C LYS A 44 0.01 -0.35 21.24
N ALA A 45 0.66 -0.97 22.21
CA ALA A 45 0.18 -2.18 22.86
C ALA A 45 0.54 -2.10 24.35
N ILE A 46 -0.10 -2.96 25.15
CA ILE A 46 0.31 -3.24 26.52
C ILE A 46 1.41 -4.31 26.42
N ASP A 47 2.60 -3.99 26.87
CA ASP A 47 3.69 -4.96 26.99
C ASP A 47 3.43 -5.83 28.23
N ALA A 48 3.12 -7.10 27.98
CA ALA A 48 2.90 -8.13 28.99
C ALA A 48 4.03 -9.18 28.98
N SER A 49 5.17 -8.84 28.37
CA SER A 49 6.33 -9.71 28.30
C SER A 49 6.89 -10.00 29.69
N ASP A 50 7.38 -11.23 29.87
CA ASP A 50 8.03 -11.70 31.10
C ASP A 50 9.35 -12.40 30.74
N MET A 51 10.04 -12.97 31.73
CA MET A 51 11.31 -13.70 31.54
C MET A 51 11.19 -14.87 30.56
N ASP A 52 9.99 -15.47 30.46
CA ASP A 52 9.74 -16.67 29.67
C ASP A 52 9.22 -16.39 28.25
N GLY A 53 8.95 -15.13 27.88
CA GLY A 53 8.43 -14.84 26.55
C GLY A 53 8.02 -13.40 26.30
N ILE A 54 7.84 -13.08 25.02
CA ILE A 54 7.38 -11.77 24.56
C ILE A 54 5.87 -11.84 24.34
N GLU A 55 5.15 -10.86 24.89
CA GLU A 55 3.70 -10.80 24.76
C GLU A 55 3.21 -9.35 24.66
N TYR A 56 2.36 -9.10 23.67
CA TYR A 56 1.68 -7.82 23.48
C TYR A 56 0.17 -8.00 23.55
N MET A 57 -0.48 -7.15 24.34
CA MET A 57 -1.93 -7.11 24.49
C MET A 57 -2.53 -5.83 23.93
N GLU A 58 -3.78 -5.93 23.47
CA GLU A 58 -4.58 -4.83 22.90
C GLU A 58 -3.81 -3.96 21.88
N PRO A 59 -3.21 -4.56 20.83
CA PRO A 59 -2.46 -3.79 19.85
C PRO A 59 -3.37 -2.86 19.04
N ARG A 60 -3.00 -1.58 18.97
CA ARG A 60 -3.74 -0.53 18.25
C ARG A 60 -2.79 0.30 17.40
N ILE A 61 -3.24 0.67 16.21
CA ILE A 61 -2.44 1.53 15.33
C ILE A 61 -2.41 2.99 15.80
N THR A 62 -1.21 3.59 15.80
CA THR A 62 -1.03 5.01 16.13
C THR A 62 -1.29 5.91 14.92
N VAL A 63 -1.25 7.23 15.11
CA VAL A 63 -1.29 8.19 13.99
C VAL A 63 -0.07 7.98 13.09
N ALA A 64 1.13 7.90 13.69
CA ALA A 64 2.37 7.66 12.97
C ALA A 64 2.35 6.33 12.20
N GLY A 65 1.77 5.27 12.78
CA GLY A 65 1.58 3.99 12.09
C GLY A 65 0.70 4.10 10.85
N ARG A 66 -0.37 4.90 10.88
CA ARG A 66 -1.21 5.15 9.69
C ARG A 66 -0.46 5.91 8.60
N GLU A 67 0.35 6.90 8.97
CA GLU A 67 1.18 7.64 8.02
C GLU A 67 2.23 6.73 7.38
N TYR A 68 2.91 5.91 8.19
CA TYR A 68 3.85 4.92 7.71
C TYR A 68 3.20 3.92 6.74
N LEU A 69 2.03 3.37 7.09
CA LEU A 69 1.26 2.50 6.20
C LEU A 69 0.92 3.18 4.86
N ASN A 70 0.54 4.46 4.89
CA ASN A 70 0.26 5.22 3.67
C ASN A 70 1.52 5.34 2.78
N HIS A 71 2.69 5.58 3.38
CA HIS A 71 3.96 5.61 2.64
C HIS A 71 4.31 4.24 2.03
N LEU A 72 4.07 3.15 2.73
CA LEU A 72 4.27 1.79 2.19
C LEU A 72 3.35 1.55 0.98
N ASN A 73 2.10 2.01 1.03
CA ASN A 73 1.15 1.91 -0.07
C ASN A 73 1.55 2.75 -1.29
N GLN A 74 2.09 3.96 -1.09
CA GLN A 74 2.59 4.81 -2.17
C GLN A 74 3.79 4.18 -2.88
N ARG A 75 4.75 3.61 -2.13
CA ARG A 75 5.92 2.92 -2.72
C ARG A 75 5.51 1.72 -3.56
N ALA A 76 4.52 0.95 -3.10
CA ALA A 76 3.97 -0.16 -3.87
C ALA A 76 3.32 0.30 -5.19
N TYR A 77 2.67 1.46 -5.18
CA TYR A 77 2.05 2.05 -6.38
C TYR A 77 3.09 2.57 -7.38
N GLU A 78 4.17 3.22 -6.90
CA GLU A 78 5.25 3.75 -7.75
C GLU A 78 6.11 2.64 -8.38
N GLY A 79 6.28 1.52 -7.70
CA GLY A 79 7.00 0.34 -8.20
C GLY A 79 6.20 -0.54 -9.16
N SER A 80 4.89 -0.34 -9.25
CA SER A 80 4.02 -1.08 -10.17
C SER A 80 4.20 -0.59 -11.62
N PRO A 81 4.26 -1.49 -12.63
CA PRO A 81 4.28 -1.09 -14.05
C PRO A 81 3.05 -0.25 -14.46
N THR A 82 1.96 -0.26 -13.68
CA THR A 82 0.80 0.63 -13.89
C THR A 82 1.01 2.08 -13.45
N GLY A 83 1.95 2.38 -12.54
CA GLY A 83 2.25 3.76 -12.11
C GLY A 83 2.94 4.60 -13.20
N LYS A 84 3.72 3.95 -14.08
CA LYS A 84 4.33 4.60 -15.25
C LYS A 84 3.36 4.83 -16.40
N ALA A 85 2.33 4.00 -16.54
CA ALA A 85 1.34 4.14 -17.60
C ALA A 85 0.52 5.43 -17.45
N HIS A 86 0.24 5.87 -16.22
CA HIS A 86 -0.56 7.08 -16.00
C HIS A 86 0.17 8.39 -16.39
N ARG A 87 1.50 8.46 -16.27
CA ARG A 87 2.28 9.63 -16.74
C ARG A 87 2.51 9.66 -18.26
N ILE A 88 2.45 8.51 -18.93
CA ILE A 88 2.68 8.44 -20.39
C ILE A 88 1.37 8.67 -21.16
N VAL A 89 0.24 8.18 -20.65
CA VAL A 89 -1.07 8.34 -21.32
C VAL A 89 -1.56 9.81 -21.31
N LEU A 90 -1.21 10.59 -20.28
CA LEU A 90 -1.58 12.01 -20.22
C LEU A 90 -0.73 12.95 -21.09
N ARG A 91 0.34 12.48 -21.74
CA ARG A 91 1.13 13.27 -22.70
C ARG A 91 0.99 12.87 -24.16
N LEU A 92 0.23 11.81 -24.45
CA LEU A 92 -0.05 11.36 -25.82
C LEU A 92 -1.38 11.89 -26.37
N LEU A 93 -2.23 12.50 -25.53
CA LEU A 93 -3.55 13.01 -25.93
C LEU A 93 -3.55 14.46 -26.46
N ASP A 94 -2.41 15.13 -26.52
CA ASP A 94 -2.28 16.46 -27.15
C ASP A 94 -1.63 16.40 -28.55
N TRP A 95 -1.32 15.20 -29.06
CA TRP A 95 -0.68 15.01 -30.37
C TRP A 95 -1.34 13.96 -31.26
N SER A 96 -2.66 13.79 -31.16
CA SER A 96 -3.46 13.02 -32.14
C SER A 96 -4.62 13.81 -32.75
N GLY A 97 -4.81 15.08 -32.38
CA GLY A 97 -5.85 15.95 -32.95
C GLY A 97 -5.59 16.36 -34.41
N GLY A 98 -4.34 16.28 -34.89
CA GLY A 98 -3.99 16.66 -36.27
C GLY A 98 -4.05 15.53 -37.30
N ILE A 99 -3.80 14.27 -36.91
CA ILE A 99 -3.69 13.15 -37.87
C ILE A 99 -5.05 12.45 -38.08
N ILE A 100 -5.87 12.32 -37.03
CA ILE A 100 -7.17 11.65 -37.16
C ILE A 100 -8.18 12.54 -37.92
N ALA A 101 -8.10 13.87 -37.78
CA ALA A 101 -8.94 14.79 -38.54
C ALA A 101 -8.67 14.72 -40.06
N GLY A 102 -7.42 14.49 -40.48
CA GLY A 102 -7.06 14.39 -41.90
C GLY A 102 -7.60 13.13 -42.59
N LEU A 103 -7.63 11.99 -41.91
CA LEU A 103 -8.12 10.73 -42.48
C LEU A 103 -9.65 10.69 -42.65
N VAL A 104 -10.40 11.36 -41.77
CA VAL A 104 -11.87 11.41 -41.86
C VAL A 104 -12.34 12.31 -43.02
N ILE A 105 -11.64 13.43 -43.28
CA ILE A 105 -11.98 14.31 -44.41
C ILE A 105 -11.69 13.63 -45.75
N ALA A 106 -10.59 12.86 -45.86
CA ALA A 106 -10.25 12.14 -47.08
C ALA A 106 -11.24 11.00 -47.41
N TRP A 107 -11.78 10.31 -46.40
CA TRP A 107 -12.73 9.21 -46.62
C TRP A 107 -14.14 9.68 -47.00
N VAL A 108 -14.59 10.84 -46.50
CA VAL A 108 -15.90 11.43 -46.86
C VAL A 108 -15.87 12.08 -48.25
N GLY A 109 -14.73 12.66 -48.66
CA GLY A 109 -14.59 13.28 -50.00
C GLY A 109 -14.60 12.30 -51.17
N GLN A 110 -14.23 11.03 -50.96
CA GLN A 110 -14.22 10.00 -52.02
C GLN A 110 -15.60 9.37 -52.29
N ASN A 111 -16.59 9.61 -51.43
CA ASN A 111 -17.92 8.99 -51.53
C ASN A 111 -19.02 9.96 -52.01
N LEU A 112 -18.64 11.18 -52.41
CA LEU A 112 -19.54 12.27 -52.81
C LEU A 112 -19.14 12.94 -54.15
N LEU A 113 -18.26 12.33 -54.95
CA LEU A 113 -17.92 12.73 -56.32
C LEU A 113 -18.06 11.54 -57.28
#